data_AF-A0AAP0MHN6-F1
#
_entry.id   AF-A0AAP0MHN6-F1
#
_cell.length_a   1.000
_cell.length_b   1.000
_cell.length_c   1.000
_cell.angle_alpha   90.00
_cell.angle_beta   90.00
_cell.angle_gamma   90.00
#
_symmetry.space_group_name_H-M   'P 1'
#
loop_
_entity.id
_entity.type
_entity.pdbx_description
1 polymer ?
#
loop_
_entity_poly.entity_id
_entity_poly.type
_entity_poly.pdbx_seq_one_letter_code
_entity_poly.pdbx_strand_id
1 'polypeptide(L)'
;MRRSTGSVRRNRRARVVKKEPEDRISALPDSVLSNILNFLPLEDTVATSSLSRRWRHVWTLVRNLCFDDGGPMGAAAYDRDLVDEFNNFIESVMDGTDLVSIHTFSLRSVNAIRRDRFPLWVSRAIMRNVREMEIDIIQYAPMQLPAYVYSLMTLEVLRLHTAFRLEDPPDGVFFAQLKILQIYITHPEN
;
A
#
# COMPACT_ATOMS: atom_id res chain seq x y z
N MET A 1 -8.61 84.89 -23.19
CA MET A 1 -9.26 83.56 -23.19
C MET A 1 -8.29 82.53 -22.60
N ARG A 2 -8.56 82.03 -21.39
CA ARG A 2 -7.79 80.96 -20.74
C ARG A 2 -8.42 79.61 -21.12
N ARG A 3 -7.64 78.63 -21.61
CA ARG A 3 -8.10 77.24 -21.78
C ARG A 3 -7.56 76.39 -20.65
N SER A 4 -8.51 75.80 -19.92
CA SER A 4 -8.36 74.99 -18.70
C SER A 4 -7.81 73.60 -19.03
N THR A 5 -6.86 73.14 -18.22
CA THR A 5 -6.31 71.79 -18.22
C THR A 5 -7.21 70.85 -17.40
N GLY A 6 -7.94 69.96 -18.07
CA GLY A 6 -8.72 68.90 -17.44
C GLY A 6 -7.89 67.62 -17.26
N SER A 7 -7.41 67.38 -16.04
CA SER A 7 -6.66 66.18 -15.65
C SER A 7 -7.54 64.91 -15.73
N VAL A 8 -7.17 63.96 -16.59
CA VAL A 8 -7.77 62.62 -16.66
C VAL A 8 -7.34 61.80 -15.43
N ARG A 9 -8.24 61.65 -14.46
CA ARG A 9 -8.06 60.75 -13.31
C ARG A 9 -8.08 59.30 -13.77
N ARG A 10 -6.90 58.65 -13.80
CA ARG A 10 -6.76 57.19 -13.94
C ARG A 10 -7.33 56.50 -12.70
N ASN A 11 -8.49 55.86 -12.84
CA ASN A 11 -9.07 54.99 -11.83
C ASN A 11 -8.20 53.72 -11.69
N ARG A 12 -7.33 53.67 -10.67
CA ARG A 12 -6.71 52.42 -10.21
C ARG A 12 -7.79 51.66 -9.42
N ARG A 13 -8.50 50.74 -10.08
CA ARG A 13 -9.27 49.72 -9.36
C ARG A 13 -8.28 48.89 -8.55
N ALA A 14 -8.35 48.99 -7.23
CA ALA A 14 -7.61 48.11 -6.34
C ALA A 14 -8.03 46.67 -6.63
N ARG A 15 -7.07 45.84 -7.05
CA ARG A 15 -7.27 44.41 -7.22
C ARG A 15 -7.48 43.83 -5.82
N VAL A 16 -8.72 43.53 -5.48
CA VAL A 16 -9.05 42.79 -4.25
C VAL A 16 -8.39 41.42 -4.39
N VAL A 17 -7.26 41.24 -3.71
CA VAL A 17 -6.62 39.93 -3.58
C VAL A 17 -7.53 39.11 -2.68
N LYS A 18 -8.31 38.21 -3.28
CA LYS A 18 -8.99 37.17 -2.51
C LYS A 18 -7.90 36.38 -1.79
N LYS A 19 -7.91 36.39 -0.47
CA LYS A 19 -7.03 35.56 0.33
C LYS A 19 -7.52 34.13 0.13
N GLU A 20 -6.83 33.37 -0.72
CA GLU A 20 -7.07 31.93 -0.86
C GLU A 20 -6.99 31.30 0.53
N PRO A 21 -7.87 30.33 0.85
CA PRO A 21 -7.79 29.62 2.12
C PRO A 21 -6.39 29.03 2.27
N GLU A 22 -5.75 29.29 3.41
CA GLU A 22 -4.42 28.75 3.70
C GLU A 22 -4.50 27.21 3.67
N ASP A 23 -3.78 26.59 2.74
CA ASP A 23 -3.65 25.14 2.68
C ASP A 23 -2.75 24.66 3.81
N ARG A 24 -3.39 24.38 4.94
CA ARG A 24 -2.71 23.93 6.16
C ARG A 24 -2.18 22.50 6.04
N ILE A 25 -2.71 21.69 5.12
CA ILE A 25 -2.25 20.31 4.94
C ILE A 25 -0.91 20.33 4.24
N SER A 26 -0.76 21.08 3.14
CA SER A 26 0.53 21.18 2.46
C SER A 26 1.62 21.88 3.30
N ALA A 27 1.26 22.60 4.36
CA ALA A 27 2.23 23.17 5.31
C ALA A 27 2.82 22.15 6.30
N LEU A 28 2.22 20.96 6.46
CA LEU A 28 2.69 19.93 7.40
C LEU A 28 4.01 19.31 6.92
N PRO A 29 4.91 18.85 7.83
CA PRO A 29 6.10 18.08 7.46
C PRO A 29 5.77 16.73 6.81
N ASP A 30 6.67 16.20 5.97
CA ASP A 30 6.47 14.94 5.26
C ASP A 30 6.21 13.76 6.19
N SER A 31 6.84 13.72 7.35
CA SER A 31 6.62 12.68 8.36
C SER A 31 5.20 12.69 8.96
N VAL A 32 4.59 13.87 9.06
CA VAL A 32 3.20 14.01 9.52
C VAL A 32 2.26 13.59 8.39
N LEU A 33 2.54 14.00 7.16
CA LEU A 33 1.76 13.60 6.00
C LEU A 33 1.80 12.09 5.79
N SER A 34 2.96 11.45 5.85
CA SER A 34 3.09 9.98 5.74
C SER A 34 2.34 9.26 6.87
N ASN A 35 2.31 9.84 8.07
CA ASN A 35 1.51 9.29 9.17
C ASN A 35 0.01 9.41 8.91
N ILE A 36 -0.47 10.53 8.37
CA ILE A 36 -1.87 10.68 7.96
C ILE A 36 -2.22 9.63 6.90
N LEU A 37 -1.33 9.45 5.91
CA LEU A 37 -1.49 8.47 4.85
C LEU A 37 -1.57 7.01 5.37
N ASN A 38 -0.84 6.65 6.43
CA ASN A 38 -0.95 5.32 7.05
C ASN A 38 -2.35 5.00 7.62
N PHE A 39 -3.24 5.99 7.78
CA PHE A 39 -4.63 5.77 8.22
C PHE A 39 -5.62 5.64 7.07
N LEU A 40 -5.18 5.86 5.83
CA LEU A 40 -6.02 5.72 4.65
C LEU A 40 -5.92 4.31 4.08
N PRO A 41 -6.94 3.84 3.33
CA PRO A 41 -6.78 2.72 2.42
C PRO A 41 -5.57 2.93 1.51
N LEU A 42 -4.91 1.82 1.12
CA LEU A 42 -3.69 1.90 0.33
C LEU A 42 -3.93 2.54 -1.04
N GLU A 43 -5.08 2.28 -1.65
CA GLU A 43 -5.49 2.86 -2.93
C GLU A 43 -5.60 4.38 -2.86
N ASP A 44 -6.30 4.91 -1.85
CA ASP A 44 -6.41 6.35 -1.59
C ASP A 44 -5.04 6.96 -1.32
N THR A 45 -4.21 6.23 -0.58
CA THR A 45 -2.83 6.64 -0.27
C THR A 45 -2.02 6.83 -1.55
N VAL A 46 -2.02 5.82 -2.43
CA VAL A 46 -1.32 5.86 -3.73
C VAL A 46 -1.90 6.98 -4.60
N ALA A 47 -3.23 7.16 -4.59
CA ALA A 47 -3.90 8.20 -5.37
C ALA A 47 -3.46 9.60 -4.98
N THR A 48 -3.06 9.84 -3.72
CA THR A 48 -2.51 11.14 -3.30
C THR A 48 -1.24 11.54 -4.06
N SER A 49 -0.49 10.58 -4.62
CA SER A 49 0.70 10.85 -5.44
C SER A 49 0.43 11.72 -6.67
N SER A 50 -0.84 11.82 -7.09
CA SER A 50 -1.30 12.68 -8.19
C SER A 50 -1.47 14.15 -7.79
N LEU A 51 -1.59 14.47 -6.49
CA LEU A 51 -1.90 15.81 -6.01
C LEU A 51 -0.76 16.81 -6.23
N SER A 52 0.50 16.38 -6.05
CA SER A 52 1.67 17.19 -6.38
C SER A 52 2.94 16.33 -6.43
N ARG A 53 4.04 16.91 -6.93
CA ARG A 53 5.37 16.26 -6.88
C ARG A 53 5.77 15.86 -5.47
N ARG A 54 5.40 16.66 -4.46
CA ARG A 54 5.70 16.36 -3.05
C ARG A 54 4.94 15.13 -2.58
N TRP A 55 3.65 15.05 -2.85
CA TRP A 55 2.83 13.91 -2.45
C TRP A 55 3.28 12.60 -3.11
N ARG A 56 3.82 12.66 -4.34
CA ARG A 56 4.47 11.51 -4.98
C ARG A 56 5.63 10.94 -4.15
N HIS A 57 6.41 11.79 -3.48
CA HIS A 57 7.48 11.36 -2.59
C HIS A 57 6.96 10.96 -1.21
N VAL A 58 5.98 11.67 -0.67
CA VAL A 58 5.43 11.40 0.68
C VAL A 58 4.79 10.01 0.75
N TRP A 59 4.05 9.61 -0.29
CA TRP A 59 3.47 8.26 -0.35
C TRP A 59 4.55 7.18 -0.18
N THR A 60 5.76 7.37 -0.73
CA THR A 60 6.80 6.32 -0.64
C THR A 60 7.42 6.16 0.75
N LEU A 61 7.07 7.05 1.68
CA LEU A 61 7.45 6.98 3.10
C LEU A 61 6.47 6.13 3.92
N VAL A 62 5.32 5.76 3.37
CA VAL A 62 4.34 4.87 3.99
C VAL A 62 4.96 3.48 4.14
N ARG A 63 4.82 2.89 5.33
CA ARG A 63 5.49 1.63 5.68
C ARG A 63 4.53 0.46 5.82
N ASN A 64 3.23 0.74 5.86
CA ASN A 64 2.18 -0.25 6.01
C ASN A 64 1.49 -0.40 4.67
N LEU A 65 1.76 -1.51 3.97
CA LEU A 65 1.08 -1.85 2.73
C LEU A 65 -0.02 -2.85 3.07
N CYS A 66 -1.27 -2.37 3.06
CA CYS A 66 -2.44 -3.22 3.23
C CYS A 66 -3.18 -3.32 1.89
N PHE A 67 -3.01 -4.44 1.21
CA PHE A 67 -3.78 -4.77 0.01
C PHE A 67 -5.04 -5.52 0.45
N ASP A 68 -6.19 -4.95 0.13
CA ASP A 68 -7.50 -5.52 0.44
C ASP A 68 -8.39 -5.28 -0.77
N ASP A 69 -8.97 -6.32 -1.35
CA ASP A 69 -9.87 -6.18 -2.50
C ASP A 69 -11.27 -5.71 -2.10
N GLY A 70 -11.58 -5.64 -0.79
CA GLY A 70 -12.76 -4.98 -0.21
C GLY A 70 -14.12 -5.52 -0.68
N GLY A 71 -14.12 -6.52 -1.56
CA GLY A 71 -15.29 -6.98 -2.29
C GLY A 71 -16.07 -8.01 -1.50
N PRO A 72 -17.38 -8.18 -1.78
CA PRO A 72 -18.09 -9.35 -1.30
C PRO A 72 -17.46 -10.61 -1.89
N MET A 73 -17.37 -11.67 -1.07
CA MET A 73 -16.86 -12.97 -1.51
C MET A 73 -17.58 -13.42 -2.79
N GLY A 74 -16.82 -13.73 -3.83
CA GLY A 74 -17.38 -14.16 -5.12
C GLY A 74 -17.79 -13.02 -6.07
N ALA A 75 -17.51 -11.76 -5.76
CA ALA A 75 -17.65 -10.66 -6.73
C ALA A 75 -16.92 -10.97 -8.05
N ALA A 76 -15.74 -11.59 -7.94
CA ALA A 76 -14.96 -12.08 -9.07
C ALA A 76 -15.63 -13.17 -9.93
N ALA A 77 -16.64 -13.88 -9.41
CA ALA A 77 -17.40 -14.83 -10.21
C ALA A 77 -18.23 -14.12 -11.29
N TYR A 78 -18.53 -12.84 -11.08
CA TYR A 78 -19.33 -12.00 -11.96
C TYR A 78 -18.49 -10.98 -12.75
N ASP A 79 -17.30 -10.63 -12.25
CA ASP A 79 -16.43 -9.65 -12.88
C ASP A 79 -14.95 -10.05 -12.75
N ARG A 80 -14.37 -10.51 -13.86
CA ARG A 80 -12.94 -10.86 -13.91
C ARG A 80 -12.04 -9.64 -13.99
N ASP A 81 -12.57 -8.49 -14.43
CA ASP A 81 -11.77 -7.27 -14.57
C ASP A 81 -11.40 -6.74 -13.18
N LEU A 82 -12.27 -6.90 -12.17
CA LEU A 82 -11.97 -6.58 -10.77
C LEU A 82 -10.79 -7.39 -10.22
N VAL A 83 -10.69 -8.68 -10.60
CA VAL A 83 -9.55 -9.52 -10.21
C VAL A 83 -8.26 -8.99 -10.83
N ASP A 84 -8.28 -8.73 -12.13
CA ASP A 84 -7.10 -8.25 -12.84
C ASP A 84 -6.69 -6.86 -12.34
N GLU A 85 -7.63 -5.96 -12.06
CA GLU A 85 -7.37 -4.64 -11.49
C GLU A 85 -6.63 -4.73 -10.15
N PHE A 86 -7.12 -5.56 -9.22
CA PHE A 86 -6.47 -5.74 -7.92
C PHE A 86 -5.05 -6.35 -8.05
N ASN A 87 -4.89 -7.37 -8.90
CA ASN A 87 -3.57 -7.97 -9.14
C ASN A 87 -2.59 -6.97 -9.78
N ASN A 88 -3.06 -6.18 -10.74
CA ASN A 88 -2.28 -5.13 -11.38
C ASN A 88 -1.93 -4.00 -10.40
N PHE A 89 -2.82 -3.68 -9.46
CA PHE A 89 -2.55 -2.71 -8.40
C PHE A 89 -1.42 -3.20 -7.48
N ILE A 90 -1.45 -4.47 -7.05
CA ILE A 90 -0.36 -5.05 -6.26
C ILE A 90 0.95 -5.00 -7.05
N GLU A 91 0.95 -5.42 -8.32
CA GLU A 91 2.15 -5.35 -9.17
C GLU A 91 2.66 -3.91 -9.29
N SER A 92 1.80 -2.94 -9.57
CA SER A 92 2.14 -1.52 -9.71
C SER A 92 2.78 -0.95 -8.44
N VAL A 93 2.20 -1.20 -7.27
CA VAL A 93 2.78 -0.73 -5.99
C VAL A 93 4.11 -1.43 -5.71
N MET A 94 4.18 -2.73 -5.95
CA MET A 94 5.37 -3.52 -5.63
C MET A 94 6.53 -3.29 -6.60
N ASP A 95 6.28 -3.02 -7.88
CA ASP A 95 7.30 -2.75 -8.91
C ASP A 95 7.60 -1.27 -9.12
N GLY A 96 6.58 -0.43 -9.14
CA GLY A 96 6.68 0.95 -9.61
C GLY A 96 7.12 1.96 -8.56
N THR A 97 7.38 1.53 -7.33
CA THR A 97 7.59 2.45 -6.20
C THR A 97 8.93 2.24 -5.49
N ASP A 98 9.70 3.32 -5.37
CA ASP A 98 10.92 3.40 -4.54
C ASP A 98 10.57 3.51 -3.05
N LEU A 99 9.87 2.50 -2.53
CA LEU A 99 9.54 2.41 -1.11
C LEU A 99 10.83 2.23 -0.30
N VAL A 100 11.02 3.08 0.70
CA VAL A 100 12.23 3.08 1.54
C VAL A 100 12.33 1.81 2.38
N SER A 101 11.21 1.38 2.96
CA SER A 101 11.09 0.11 3.69
C SER A 101 9.62 -0.25 3.87
N ILE A 102 9.34 -1.54 3.99
CA ILE A 102 8.02 -2.04 4.38
C ILE A 102 8.14 -2.51 5.83
N HIS A 103 7.31 -1.97 6.71
CA HIS A 103 7.19 -2.49 8.07
C HIS A 103 6.18 -3.65 8.08
N THR A 104 4.99 -3.40 7.55
CA THR A 104 3.89 -4.36 7.47
C THR A 104 3.49 -4.59 6.02
N PHE A 105 3.46 -5.86 5.61
CA PHE A 105 2.87 -6.32 4.36
C PHE A 105 1.63 -7.14 4.70
N SER A 106 0.45 -6.61 4.39
CA SER A 106 -0.81 -7.31 4.51
C SER A 106 -1.41 -7.53 3.13
N LEU A 107 -1.80 -8.77 2.85
CA LEU A 107 -2.51 -9.14 1.62
C LEU A 107 -3.75 -9.94 2.00
N ARG A 108 -4.89 -9.24 1.94
CA ARG A 108 -6.22 -9.82 2.07
C ARG A 108 -6.90 -9.86 0.71
N SER A 109 -7.46 -11.01 0.37
CA SER A 109 -8.29 -11.12 -0.82
C SER A 109 -9.30 -12.24 -0.67
N VAL A 110 -10.57 -11.90 -0.86
CA VAL A 110 -11.67 -12.88 -0.94
C VAL A 110 -11.87 -13.39 -2.37
N ASN A 111 -11.15 -12.82 -3.34
CA ASN A 111 -11.14 -13.22 -4.73
C ASN A 111 -9.82 -13.91 -5.11
N ALA A 112 -9.72 -14.34 -6.38
CA ALA A 112 -8.52 -15.01 -6.85
C ALA A 112 -7.34 -14.04 -6.96
N ILE A 113 -6.15 -14.49 -6.54
CA ILE A 113 -4.88 -13.82 -6.86
C ILE A 113 -4.03 -14.65 -7.83
N ARG A 114 -3.12 -13.98 -8.52
CA ARG A 114 -2.11 -14.58 -9.39
C ARG A 114 -1.09 -15.38 -8.59
N ARG A 115 -1.24 -16.71 -8.60
CA ARG A 115 -0.37 -17.64 -7.85
C ARG A 115 1.09 -17.57 -8.27
N ASP A 116 1.35 -17.37 -9.56
CA ASP A 116 2.69 -17.23 -10.15
C ASP A 116 3.41 -15.95 -9.68
N ARG A 117 2.65 -14.94 -9.25
CA ARG A 117 3.18 -13.64 -8.80
C ARG A 117 3.34 -13.54 -7.30
N PHE A 118 2.56 -14.28 -6.52
CA PHE A 118 2.64 -14.25 -5.06
C PHE A 118 4.07 -14.37 -4.50
N PRO A 119 4.93 -15.33 -4.95
CA PRO A 119 6.32 -15.38 -4.48
C PRO A 119 7.12 -14.11 -4.82
N LEU A 120 6.83 -13.44 -5.93
CA LEU A 120 7.50 -12.19 -6.30
C LEU A 120 7.08 -11.03 -5.39
N TRP A 121 5.81 -10.96 -4.99
CA TRP A 121 5.34 -9.95 -4.04
C TRP A 121 5.96 -10.17 -2.66
N VAL A 122 5.99 -11.40 -2.18
CA VAL A 122 6.63 -11.77 -0.91
C VAL A 122 8.13 -11.44 -0.95
N SER A 123 8.85 -11.79 -2.02
CA SER A 123 10.29 -11.50 -2.13
C SER A 123 10.59 -10.00 -2.15
N ARG A 124 9.75 -9.18 -2.80
CA ARG A 124 9.89 -7.72 -2.77
C ARG A 124 9.62 -7.12 -1.40
N ALA A 125 8.64 -7.65 -0.66
CA ALA A 125 8.41 -7.24 0.72
C ALA A 125 9.65 -7.52 1.59
N ILE A 126 10.25 -8.70 1.41
CA ILE A 126 11.49 -9.11 2.08
C ILE A 126 12.66 -8.21 1.73
N MET A 127 12.89 -7.93 0.44
CA MET A 127 13.97 -7.04 0.01
C MET A 127 13.85 -5.63 0.60
N ARG A 128 12.64 -5.24 1.01
CA ARG A 128 12.33 -3.96 1.67
C ARG A 128 12.25 -4.07 3.20
N ASN A 129 12.84 -5.13 3.77
CA ASN A 129 12.97 -5.37 5.21
C ASN A 129 11.64 -5.49 5.96
N VAL A 130 10.66 -6.18 5.36
CA VAL A 130 9.38 -6.50 6.03
C VAL A 130 9.62 -7.12 7.41
N ARG A 131 8.83 -6.65 8.38
CA ARG A 131 8.85 -7.14 9.77
C ARG A 131 7.57 -7.85 10.15
N GLU A 132 6.46 -7.44 9.57
CA GLU A 132 5.16 -8.05 9.80
C GLU A 132 4.54 -8.47 8.48
N MET A 133 4.13 -9.73 8.41
CA MET A 133 3.47 -10.30 7.25
C MET A 133 2.15 -10.91 7.67
N GLU A 134 1.07 -10.42 7.07
CA GLU A 134 -0.28 -10.91 7.28
C GLU A 134 -0.90 -11.30 5.94
N ILE A 135 -1.35 -12.55 5.83
CA ILE A 135 -1.84 -13.09 4.57
C ILE A 135 -3.16 -13.81 4.82
N ASP A 136 -4.20 -13.33 4.15
CA ASP A 136 -5.58 -13.81 4.24
C ASP A 136 -6.16 -13.94 2.84
N ILE A 137 -5.88 -15.06 2.17
CA ILE A 137 -6.19 -15.24 0.76
C ILE A 137 -7.05 -16.48 0.58
N ILE A 138 -8.25 -16.30 0.05
CA ILE A 138 -9.22 -17.36 -0.16
C ILE A 138 -9.04 -17.93 -1.56
N GLN A 139 -8.55 -19.16 -1.64
CA GLN A 139 -8.15 -19.82 -2.88
C GLN A 139 -8.65 -21.26 -2.90
N TYR A 140 -9.01 -21.77 -4.10
CA TYR A 140 -9.50 -23.15 -4.27
C TYR A 140 -8.54 -24.24 -3.80
N ALA A 141 -7.24 -23.95 -3.84
CA ALA A 141 -6.20 -24.84 -3.35
C ALA A 141 -5.22 -24.05 -2.48
N PRO A 142 -4.62 -24.68 -1.44
CA PRO A 142 -3.65 -24.01 -0.58
C PRO A 142 -2.54 -23.32 -1.36
N MET A 143 -2.17 -22.12 -0.92
CA MET A 143 -1.02 -21.39 -1.45
C MET A 143 0.26 -21.96 -0.84
N GLN A 144 1.37 -21.89 -1.58
CA GLN A 144 2.66 -22.32 -1.06
C GLN A 144 3.39 -21.13 -0.45
N LEU A 145 3.79 -21.24 0.82
CA LEU A 145 4.64 -20.23 1.43
C LEU A 145 6.08 -20.47 0.94
N PRO A 146 6.74 -19.47 0.32
CA PRO A 146 8.10 -19.66 -0.18
C PRO A 146 9.11 -19.99 0.93
N ALA A 147 10.03 -20.93 0.66
CA ALA A 147 10.98 -21.44 1.67
C ALA A 147 11.90 -20.36 2.28
N TYR A 148 12.25 -19.33 1.51
CA TYR A 148 13.10 -18.25 2.02
C TYR A 148 12.45 -17.41 3.12
N VAL A 149 11.12 -17.50 3.32
CA VAL A 149 10.42 -16.84 4.43
C VAL A 149 10.87 -17.42 5.77
N TYR A 150 11.19 -18.72 5.83
CA TYR A 150 11.66 -19.38 7.06
C TYR A 150 13.03 -18.88 7.51
N SER A 151 13.87 -18.39 6.59
CA SER A 151 15.23 -17.90 6.89
C SER A 151 15.30 -16.39 7.20
N LEU A 152 14.16 -15.70 7.30
CA LEU A 152 14.16 -14.25 7.47
C LEU A 152 14.65 -13.81 8.85
N MET A 153 15.63 -12.90 8.82
CA MET A 153 16.15 -12.25 10.03
C MET A 153 15.43 -10.94 10.36
N THR A 154 14.50 -10.47 9.53
CA THR A 154 13.75 -9.24 9.78
C THR A 154 12.32 -9.50 10.24
N LEU A 155 11.79 -10.69 9.97
CA LEU A 155 10.38 -11.02 10.19
C LEU A 155 10.13 -11.29 11.69
N GLU A 156 9.35 -10.41 12.30
CA GLU A 156 8.95 -10.44 13.71
C GLU A 156 7.54 -11.04 13.89
N VAL A 157 6.66 -10.88 12.90
CA VAL A 157 5.27 -11.35 12.94
C VAL A 157 4.89 -12.01 11.63
N LEU A 158 4.36 -13.23 11.71
CA LEU A 158 3.80 -13.96 10.58
C LEU A 158 2.40 -14.44 10.94
N ARG A 159 1.41 -13.98 10.18
CA ARG A 159 0.03 -14.44 10.28
C ARG A 159 -0.46 -14.97 8.95
N LEU A 160 -0.86 -16.24 8.94
CA LEU A 160 -1.48 -16.93 7.81
C LEU A 160 -2.90 -17.30 8.23
N HIS A 161 -3.89 -16.56 7.74
CA HIS A 161 -5.29 -16.71 8.12
C HIS A 161 -6.04 -17.77 7.29
N THR A 162 -5.46 -18.18 6.16
CA THR A 162 -6.00 -19.23 5.29
C THR A 162 -5.05 -20.41 5.18
N ALA A 163 -5.46 -21.46 4.44
CA ALA A 163 -4.67 -22.67 4.30
C ALA A 163 -3.43 -22.44 3.42
N PHE A 164 -2.24 -22.68 4.00
CA PHE A 164 -0.96 -22.66 3.31
C PHE A 164 -0.28 -24.03 3.38
N ARG A 165 0.37 -24.41 2.27
CA ARG A 165 1.37 -25.49 2.27
C ARG A 165 2.68 -24.91 2.77
N LEU A 166 3.17 -25.48 3.85
CA LEU A 166 4.50 -25.22 4.39
C LEU A 166 5.42 -26.34 3.90
N GLU A 167 6.61 -25.98 3.41
CA GLU A 167 7.65 -26.97 3.12
C GLU A 167 8.41 -27.27 4.41
N ASP A 168 8.88 -28.51 4.55
CA ASP A 168 9.81 -28.89 5.62
C ASP A 168 11.15 -28.19 5.36
N PRO A 169 11.56 -27.21 6.19
CA PRO A 169 12.74 -26.44 5.88
C PRO A 169 14.00 -27.22 6.31
N PRO A 170 15.08 -27.17 5.51
CA PRO A 170 16.16 -28.17 5.54
C PRO A 170 16.97 -28.20 6.84
N ASP A 171 17.05 -27.09 7.59
CA ASP A 171 18.03 -26.92 8.68
C ASP A 171 17.41 -26.78 10.08
N GLY A 172 16.10 -26.99 10.25
CA GLY A 172 15.43 -26.94 11.56
C GLY A 172 15.38 -25.57 12.25
N VAL A 173 16.17 -24.59 11.81
CA VAL A 173 16.16 -23.21 12.29
C VAL A 173 15.15 -22.42 11.48
N PHE A 174 14.01 -22.11 12.10
CA PHE A 174 12.94 -21.34 11.49
C PHE A 174 12.81 -19.99 12.18
N PHE A 175 12.70 -18.94 11.36
CA PHE A 175 12.29 -17.61 11.75
C PHE A 175 13.07 -17.01 12.92
N ALA A 176 14.34 -16.67 12.67
CA ALA A 176 15.30 -16.29 13.71
C ALA A 176 14.89 -15.09 14.60
N GLN A 177 14.03 -14.20 14.11
CA GLN A 177 13.54 -13.03 14.85
C GLN A 177 12.03 -13.05 15.11
N LEU A 178 11.35 -14.16 14.80
CA LEU A 178 9.90 -14.23 14.89
C LEU A 178 9.44 -14.33 16.33
N LYS A 179 8.54 -13.41 16.66
CA LYS A 179 7.92 -13.27 17.99
C LYS A 179 6.50 -13.83 17.99
N ILE A 180 5.82 -13.74 16.84
CA ILE A 180 4.43 -14.16 16.68
C ILE A 180 4.32 -15.01 15.42
N LEU A 181 3.88 -16.25 15.60
CA LEU A 181 3.44 -17.15 14.53
C LEU A 181 1.97 -17.46 14.73
N GLN A 182 1.13 -17.10 13.77
CA GLN A 182 -0.27 -17.49 13.72
C GLN A 182 -0.54 -18.18 12.40
N ILE A 183 -0.95 -19.44 12.46
CA ILE A 183 -1.24 -20.25 11.28
C ILE A 183 -2.57 -20.97 11.46
N TYR A 184 -3.35 -21.05 10.39
CA TYR A 184 -4.52 -21.92 10.32
C TYR A 184 -4.11 -23.30 9.78
N ILE A 185 -4.24 -24.34 10.62
CA ILE A 185 -3.89 -25.72 10.24
C ILE A 185 -5.16 -26.42 9.78
N THR A 186 -5.22 -26.77 8.49
CA THR A 186 -6.22 -27.71 7.97
C THR A 186 -5.64 -29.11 8.03
N HIS A 187 -6.24 -29.99 8.84
CA HIS A 187 -5.93 -31.42 8.82
C HIS A 187 -6.41 -32.03 7.49
N PRO A 188 -5.57 -32.82 6.80
CA PRO A 188 -5.95 -33.43 5.54
C PRO A 188 -6.79 -34.70 5.76
N GLU A 189 -7.92 -34.67 6.50
CA GLU A 189 -8.85 -35.82 6.57
C GLU A 189 -10.32 -35.39 6.75
N ASN A 190 -11.06 -35.45 5.63
CA ASN A 190 -12.27 -36.26 5.43
C ASN A 190 -12.54 -36.38 3.93
#